data_AF-A0A537DCM7-F1
#
_entry.id   AF-A0A537DCM7-F1
#
_cell.length_a   1.000
_cell.length_b   1.000
_cell.length_c   1.000
_cell.angle_alpha   90.00
_cell.angle_beta   90.00
_cell.angle_gamma   90.00
#
_symmetry.space_group_name_H-M   'P 1'
#
loop_
_entity.id
_entity.type
_entity.pdbx_description
1 polymer ?
#
loop_
_entity_poly.entity_id
_entity_poly.type
_entity_poly.pdbx_seq_one_letter_code
_entity_poly.pdbx_strand_id
1 'polypeptide(L)'
;MRRLYRRGNGQSRNYRARMNSWSYGELQRQVEYKARWEGVKVIYVPARNTSKRCSICGYKTLESTQRRLWCPHCGAILDRDENAARNIAAGGLRFSPNGPPDEAVKGNPTTTVILRVDGGKLSQQANDNNHPTKT
;
A
#
# COMPACT_ATOMS: atom_id res chain seq x y z
N MET A 1 -17.39 -0.04 8.27
CA MET A 1 -17.63 -0.07 6.80
C MET A 1 -18.91 -0.81 6.35
N ARG A 2 -19.28 -2.00 6.89
CA ARG A 2 -20.44 -2.78 6.38
C ARG A 2 -21.83 -2.11 6.51
N ARG A 3 -21.96 -1.07 7.34
CA ARG A 3 -23.25 -0.38 7.55
C ARG A 3 -23.77 0.31 6.28
N LEU A 4 -22.89 0.67 5.34
CA LEU A 4 -23.22 1.44 4.13
C LEU A 4 -23.82 0.60 2.99
N TYR A 5 -23.63 -0.73 2.95
CA TYR A 5 -24.00 -1.57 1.80
C TYR A 5 -25.06 -2.64 2.14
N ARG A 6 -26.04 -2.27 2.99
CA ARG A 6 -27.17 -3.13 3.38
C ARG A 6 -28.32 -3.01 2.38
N ARG A 7 -29.20 -4.03 2.36
CA ARG A 7 -30.46 -3.97 1.61
C ARG A 7 -31.31 -2.81 2.13
N GLY A 8 -31.96 -2.07 1.24
CA GLY A 8 -32.85 -0.94 1.60
C GLY A 8 -32.23 0.46 1.56
N ASN A 9 -30.95 0.60 1.19
CA ASN A 9 -30.25 1.90 1.11
C ASN A 9 -30.37 2.61 -0.26
N GLY A 10 -31.33 2.23 -1.10
CA GLY A 10 -31.48 2.77 -2.46
C GLY A 10 -30.43 2.29 -3.48
N GLN A 11 -29.49 1.41 -3.12
CA GLN A 11 -28.46 0.92 -4.04
C GLN A 11 -28.85 -0.39 -4.74
N SER A 12 -28.44 -0.51 -6.00
CA SER A 12 -28.71 -1.70 -6.82
C SER A 12 -28.13 -2.97 -6.20
N ARG A 13 -28.77 -4.11 -6.47
CA ARG A 13 -28.30 -5.42 -5.99
C ARG A 13 -26.87 -5.71 -6.42
N ASN A 14 -26.53 -5.40 -7.68
CA ASN A 14 -25.19 -5.64 -8.24
C ASN A 14 -24.12 -4.77 -7.57
N TYR A 15 -24.42 -3.49 -7.28
CA TYR A 15 -23.51 -2.63 -6.54
C TYR A 15 -23.23 -3.19 -5.15
N ARG A 16 -24.28 -3.58 -4.41
CA ARG A 16 -24.14 -4.17 -3.07
C ARG A 16 -23.35 -5.47 -3.11
N ALA A 17 -23.59 -6.35 -4.09
CA ALA A 17 -22.83 -7.59 -4.25
C ALA A 17 -21.33 -7.31 -4.46
N ARG A 18 -20.99 -6.37 -5.35
CA ARG A 18 -19.60 -5.98 -5.63
C ARG A 18 -18.89 -5.33 -4.43
N MET A 19 -19.62 -4.54 -3.65
CA MET A 19 -19.05 -3.93 -2.44
C MET A 19 -18.88 -4.93 -1.29
N ASN A 20 -19.76 -5.92 -1.19
CA ASN A 20 -19.67 -6.97 -0.15
C ASN A 20 -18.73 -8.12 -0.53
N SER A 21 -18.41 -8.32 -1.82
CA SER A 21 -17.42 -9.30 -2.24
C SER A 21 -15.98 -8.89 -1.93
N TRP A 22 -15.75 -7.62 -1.59
CA TRP A 22 -14.43 -7.09 -1.25
C TRP A 22 -14.20 -7.13 0.27
N SER A 23 -13.13 -7.79 0.70
CA SER A 23 -12.81 -8.06 2.12
C SER A 23 -11.90 -7.00 2.75
N TYR A 24 -12.02 -5.71 2.39
CA TYR A 24 -11.15 -4.66 2.91
C TYR A 24 -11.07 -4.59 4.44
N GLY A 25 -12.19 -4.82 5.13
CA GLY A 25 -12.19 -4.84 6.59
C GLY A 25 -11.39 -5.99 7.18
N GLU A 26 -11.37 -7.15 6.50
CA GLU A 26 -10.56 -8.29 6.93
C GLU A 26 -9.08 -8.04 6.62
N LEU A 27 -8.76 -7.49 5.45
CA LEU A 27 -7.39 -7.08 5.12
C LEU A 27 -6.84 -6.07 6.14
N GLN A 28 -7.63 -5.06 6.50
CA GLN A 28 -7.27 -4.08 7.53
C GLN A 28 -7.00 -4.74 8.87
N ARG A 29 -7.89 -5.64 9.33
CA ARG A 29 -7.72 -6.40 10.56
C ARG A 29 -6.42 -7.21 10.56
N GLN A 30 -6.10 -7.89 9.45
CA GLN A 30 -4.88 -8.70 9.34
C GLN A 30 -3.62 -7.82 9.37
N VAL A 31 -3.64 -6.66 8.69
CA VAL A 31 -2.54 -5.68 8.73
C VAL A 31 -2.33 -5.15 10.15
N GLU A 32 -3.38 -4.73 10.85
CA GLU A 32 -3.28 -4.28 12.24
C GLU A 32 -2.75 -5.36 13.16
N TYR A 33 -3.27 -6.59 13.02
CA TYR A 33 -2.85 -7.72 13.81
C TYR A 33 -1.34 -7.98 13.67
N LYS A 34 -0.85 -8.08 12.43
CA LYS A 34 0.57 -8.33 12.14
C LYS A 34 1.46 -7.14 12.49
N ALA A 35 1.02 -5.92 12.21
CA ALA A 35 1.77 -4.72 12.57
C ALA A 35 1.94 -4.61 14.10
N ARG A 36 0.89 -4.89 14.87
CA ARG A 36 0.96 -4.91 16.34
C ARG A 36 1.93 -5.98 16.86
N TRP A 37 2.02 -7.14 16.21
CA TRP A 37 2.98 -8.18 16.59
C TRP A 37 4.42 -7.67 16.44
N GLU A 38 4.72 -6.98 15.34
CA GLU A 38 6.04 -6.40 15.07
C GLU A 38 6.28 -5.04 15.74
N GLY A 39 5.34 -4.53 16.55
CA GLY A 39 5.43 -3.19 17.16
C GLY A 39 5.33 -2.01 16.18
N VAL A 40 4.87 -2.25 14.94
CA VAL A 40 4.70 -1.22 13.91
C VAL A 40 3.37 -0.48 14.11
N LYS A 41 3.43 0.85 14.12
CA LYS A 41 2.25 1.72 14.24
C LYS A 41 1.46 1.78 12.93
N VAL A 42 0.16 1.53 13.01
CA VAL A 42 -0.78 1.71 11.88
C VAL A 42 -1.53 3.04 12.02
N ILE A 43 -1.54 3.83 10.95
CA ILE A 43 -2.25 5.12 10.90
C ILE A 43 -3.27 5.07 9.76
N TYR A 44 -4.52 5.40 10.08
CA TYR A 44 -5.58 5.49 9.10
C TYR A 44 -5.63 6.87 8.43
N VAL A 45 -5.57 6.88 7.11
CA VAL A 45 -5.66 8.10 6.30
C VAL A 45 -6.97 8.08 5.49
N PRO A 46 -7.70 9.20 5.40
CA PRO A 46 -8.88 9.29 4.54
C PRO A 46 -8.55 9.03 3.06
N ALA A 47 -9.06 7.94 2.49
CA ALA A 47 -8.80 7.55 1.10
C ALA A 47 -9.57 8.36 0.04
N ARG A 48 -10.31 9.41 0.43
CA ARG A 48 -11.16 10.16 -0.49
C ARG A 48 -10.28 10.97 -1.46
N ASN A 49 -10.54 10.83 -2.76
CA ASN A 49 -9.87 11.56 -3.85
C ASN A 49 -8.36 11.30 -4.01
N THR A 50 -7.80 10.29 -3.34
CA THR A 50 -6.37 9.95 -3.46
C THR A 50 -5.98 9.47 -4.85
N SER A 51 -6.90 8.87 -5.60
CA SER A 51 -6.69 8.45 -6.99
C SER A 51 -7.00 9.53 -8.04
N LYS A 52 -7.41 10.74 -7.64
CA LYS A 52 -7.83 11.82 -8.56
C LYS A 52 -6.87 12.99 -8.61
N ARG A 53 -5.79 12.95 -7.82
CA ARG A 53 -4.77 13.99 -7.73
C ARG A 53 -3.43 13.40 -8.11
N CYS A 54 -2.63 14.15 -8.84
CA CYS A 54 -1.29 13.75 -9.22
C CYS A 54 -0.41 13.72 -7.96
N SER A 55 0.24 12.60 -7.71
CA SER A 55 1.17 12.45 -6.59
C SER A 55 2.45 13.30 -6.73
N ILE A 56 2.75 13.79 -7.94
CA ILE A 56 3.94 14.61 -8.22
C ILE A 56 3.63 16.10 -8.00
N CYS A 57 2.61 16.63 -8.66
CA CYS A 57 2.31 18.08 -8.65
C CYS A 57 1.01 18.45 -7.91
N GLY A 58 0.21 17.48 -7.44
CA GLY A 58 -1.03 17.73 -6.72
C GLY A 58 -2.24 18.14 -7.58
N TYR A 59 -2.06 18.35 -8.90
CA TYR A 59 -3.11 18.75 -9.83
C TYR A 59 -4.10 17.61 -10.10
N LYS A 60 -5.31 17.93 -10.57
CA LYS A 60 -6.34 16.92 -10.89
C LYS A 60 -5.89 16.06 -12.07
N THR A 61 -5.92 14.75 -11.91
CA THR A 61 -5.59 13.79 -12.98
C THR A 61 -6.82 13.47 -13.82
N LEU A 62 -6.57 13.13 -15.08
CA LEU A 62 -7.55 12.63 -16.02
C LEU A 62 -7.35 11.14 -16.21
N GLU A 63 -8.44 10.42 -16.44
CA GLU A 63 -8.39 9.00 -16.77
C GLU A 63 -7.92 8.86 -18.21
N SER A 64 -6.84 8.09 -18.42
CA SER A 64 -6.28 7.87 -19.76
C SER A 64 -6.87 6.59 -20.34
N THR A 65 -6.24 5.43 -20.11
CA THR A 65 -6.65 4.12 -20.62
C THR A 65 -6.10 3.03 -19.70
N GLN A 66 -6.77 1.87 -19.62
CA GLN A 66 -6.28 0.69 -18.90
C GLN A 66 -5.78 0.99 -17.46
N ARG A 67 -6.60 1.70 -16.67
CA ARG A 67 -6.30 2.07 -15.26
C ARG A 67 -5.17 3.09 -15.08
N ARG A 68 -4.59 3.65 -16.14
CA ARG A 68 -3.58 4.73 -16.04
C ARG A 68 -4.23 6.10 -15.90
N LEU A 69 -3.53 6.98 -15.19
CA LEU A 69 -3.89 8.38 -14.99
C LEU A 69 -2.87 9.25 -15.72
N TRP A 70 -3.37 10.27 -16.42
CA TRP A 70 -2.54 11.31 -17.02
C TRP A 70 -2.73 12.63 -16.28
N CYS A 71 -1.64 13.34 -16.03
CA CYS A 71 -1.68 14.68 -15.45
C CYS A 71 -1.53 15.74 -16.54
N PRO A 72 -2.52 16.63 -16.75
CA PRO A 72 -2.42 17.69 -17.75
C PRO A 72 -1.44 18.80 -17.37
N HIS A 73 -1.04 18.91 -16.10
CA HIS A 73 -0.15 19.96 -15.63
C HIS A 73 1.34 19.59 -15.76
N CYS A 74 1.73 18.38 -15.33
CA CYS A 74 3.13 17.94 -15.39
C CYS A 74 3.39 16.84 -16.44
N GLY A 75 2.38 16.42 -17.20
CA GLY A 75 2.49 15.40 -18.26
C GLY A 75 2.67 13.96 -17.75
N ALA A 76 2.78 13.74 -16.43
CA ALA A 76 3.05 12.42 -15.88
C ALA A 76 1.93 11.41 -16.19
N ILE A 77 2.34 10.18 -16.51
CA ILE A 77 1.46 9.02 -16.68
C ILE A 77 1.82 7.98 -15.62
N LEU A 78 0.88 7.65 -14.75
CA LEU A 78 1.08 6.75 -13.61
C LEU A 78 -0.05 5.72 -13.54
N ASP A 79 0.22 4.55 -12.96
CA ASP A 79 -0.87 3.65 -12.59
C ASP A 79 -1.74 4.28 -11.49
N ARG A 80 -3.06 4.02 -11.54
CA ARG A 80 -4.01 4.59 -10.57
C ARG A 80 -3.72 4.17 -9.13
N ASP A 81 -3.36 2.91 -8.91
CA ASP A 81 -3.14 2.37 -7.58
C ASP A 81 -1.80 2.86 -7.03
N GLU A 82 -0.76 2.92 -7.88
CA GLU A 82 0.53 3.52 -7.54
C GLU A 82 0.36 5.00 -7.13
N ASN A 83 -0.36 5.78 -7.94
CA ASN A 83 -0.62 7.18 -7.64
C ASN A 83 -1.41 7.36 -6.34
N ALA A 84 -2.42 6.50 -6.09
CA ALA A 84 -3.19 6.53 -4.86
C ALA A 84 -2.33 6.15 -3.64
N ALA A 85 -1.44 5.16 -3.74
CA ALA A 85 -0.54 4.74 -2.69
C ALA A 85 0.43 5.85 -2.29
N ARG A 86 1.05 6.52 -3.28
CA ARG A 86 1.92 7.70 -3.04
C ARG A 86 1.18 8.82 -2.32
N ASN A 87 -0.06 9.11 -2.73
CA ASN A 87 -0.89 10.12 -2.07
C ASN A 87 -1.29 9.74 -0.64
N ILE A 88 -1.58 8.46 -0.37
CA ILE A 88 -1.88 7.96 0.98
C ILE A 88 -0.64 8.05 1.87
N ALA A 89 0.54 7.67 1.37
CA ALA A 89 1.80 7.78 2.09
C ALA A 89 2.11 9.24 2.45
N ALA A 90 2.00 10.15 1.47
CA ALA A 90 2.17 11.58 1.70
C ALA A 90 1.13 12.14 2.70
N GLY A 91 -0.10 11.65 2.66
CA GLY A 91 -1.13 11.97 3.64
C GLY A 91 -0.75 11.50 5.04
N GLY A 92 -0.24 10.28 5.19
CA GLY A 92 0.20 9.71 6.46
C GLY A 92 1.38 10.46 7.10
N LEU A 93 2.35 10.90 6.29
CA LEU A 93 3.49 11.70 6.75
C LEU A 93 3.03 13.05 7.34
N ARG A 94 1.99 13.68 6.79
CA ARG A 94 1.40 14.92 7.35
C ARG A 94 0.79 14.73 8.75
N PHE A 95 0.45 13.51 9.14
CA PHE A 95 -0.11 13.20 10.46
C PHE A 95 0.92 12.69 11.47
N SER A 96 2.19 12.53 11.08
CA SER A 96 3.27 12.19 12.02
C SER A 96 3.95 13.49 12.48
N PRO A 97 3.78 13.93 13.74
CA PRO A 97 4.33 15.21 14.17
C PRO A 97 5.86 15.30 14.14
N ASN A 98 6.60 14.17 14.06
CA ASN A 98 8.06 14.12 14.17
C ASN A 98 8.75 13.11 13.21
N GLY A 99 8.18 12.80 12.03
CA GLY A 99 8.79 11.84 11.10
C GLY A 99 9.46 12.53 9.89
N PRO A 100 10.75 12.27 9.57
CA PRO A 100 11.36 12.78 8.35
C PRO A 100 10.68 12.12 7.12
N PRO A 101 10.46 12.87 6.02
CA PRO A 101 9.59 12.46 4.90
C PRO A 101 10.14 11.31 4.05
N ASP A 102 11.39 10.90 4.26
CA ASP A 102 12.16 9.97 3.44
C ASP A 102 12.23 8.53 3.99
N GLU A 103 11.71 8.25 5.19
CA GLU A 103 11.96 6.96 5.86
C GLU A 103 10.68 6.25 6.32
N ALA A 104 9.78 5.92 5.39
CA ALA A 104 8.65 5.02 5.71
C ALA A 104 9.04 3.53 5.68
N VAL A 105 10.08 3.17 4.93
CA VAL A 105 10.66 1.82 4.88
C VAL A 105 12.14 1.95 4.51
N LYS A 106 13.03 2.20 5.47
CA LYS A 106 14.40 1.68 5.32
C LYS A 106 14.25 0.18 5.44
N GLY A 107 14.48 -0.54 4.34
CA GLY A 107 14.40 -2.00 4.30
C GLY A 107 15.07 -2.58 5.53
N ASN A 108 14.37 -3.44 6.26
CA ASN A 108 14.97 -4.16 7.37
C ASN A 108 16.22 -4.88 6.83
N PRO A 109 17.45 -4.55 7.28
CA PRO A 109 18.65 -5.27 6.87
C PRO A 109 18.60 -6.74 7.33
N THR A 110 17.73 -7.03 8.31
CA THR A 110 17.36 -8.38 8.67
C THR A 110 16.30 -8.84 7.68
N THR A 111 16.67 -9.74 6.78
CA THR A 111 15.68 -10.52 6.03
C THR A 111 14.72 -11.12 7.05
N THR A 112 13.51 -10.56 7.17
CA THR A 112 12.47 -11.18 7.98
C THR A 112 12.21 -12.52 7.30
N VAL A 113 12.71 -13.58 7.92
CA VAL A 113 12.43 -14.95 7.52
C VAL A 113 10.92 -15.07 7.55
N ILE A 114 10.28 -15.03 6.38
CA ILE A 114 8.90 -15.46 6.25
C ILE A 114 8.95 -16.89 6.73
N LEU A 115 8.49 -17.14 7.96
CA LEU A 115 8.33 -18.50 8.49
C LEU A 115 7.44 -19.20 7.48
N ARG A 116 8.09 -20.05 6.69
CA ARG A 116 7.50 -20.79 5.58
C ARG A 116 6.26 -21.47 6.13
N VAL A 117 5.08 -21.07 5.67
CA VAL A 117 3.95 -22.00 5.59
C VAL A 117 4.47 -23.15 4.75
N ASP A 118 4.39 -24.37 5.29
CA ASP A 118 5.03 -25.58 4.79
C ASP A 118 4.83 -25.78 3.28
N GLY A 119 5.78 -25.26 2.51
CA GLY A 119 5.94 -25.46 1.07
C GLY A 119 7.32 -26.04 0.86
N GLY A 120 7.37 -27.25 0.33
CA GLY A 120 8.50 -28.17 0.39
C GLY A 120 9.88 -27.58 0.05
N LYS A 121 10.87 -28.08 0.82
CA LYS A 121 12.31 -28.24 0.54
C LYS A 121 12.96 -27.17 -0.36
N LEU A 122 13.67 -26.23 0.28
CA LEU A 122 14.79 -25.50 -0.32
C LEU A 122 16.10 -26.09 0.22
N SER A 123 16.90 -26.69 -0.65
CA SER A 123 18.30 -27.03 -0.40
C SER A 123 19.13 -25.76 -0.29
N GLN A 124 19.87 -25.61 0.80
CA GLN A 124 20.83 -24.54 1.03
C GLN A 124 22.09 -24.81 0.19
N GLN A 125 22.57 -23.79 -0.52
CA GLN A 125 23.97 -23.72 -0.93
C GLN A 125 24.57 -22.50 -0.24
N ALA A 126 25.37 -22.78 0.79
CA ALA A 126 26.28 -21.83 1.39
C ALA A 126 27.46 -21.67 0.43
N ASN A 127 27.92 -20.44 0.22
CA ASN A 127 29.26 -20.14 -0.25
C ASN A 127 29.72 -18.86 0.44
N ASP A 128 30.34 -19.04 1.60
CA ASP A 128 31.33 -18.13 2.14
C ASP A 128 32.52 -18.10 1.18
N ASN A 129 33.10 -16.93 0.93
CA ASN A 129 34.55 -16.74 0.76
C ASN A 129 34.90 -15.25 0.68
N ASN A 130 35.33 -14.72 1.82
CA ASN A 130 36.17 -13.53 1.92
C ASN A 130 37.52 -13.80 1.21
N HIS A 131 38.00 -12.84 0.41
CA HIS A 131 39.36 -12.86 -0.14
C HIS A 131 40.16 -11.67 0.42
N PRO A 132 41.37 -11.87 0.96
CA PRO A 132 42.12 -10.83 1.65
C PRO A 132 42.86 -9.89 0.70
N THR A 133 43.00 -8.65 1.13
CA THR A 133 43.87 -7.61 0.58
C THR A 133 45.33 -8.06 0.59
N LYS A 134 46.04 -7.85 -0.53
CA LYS A 134 47.51 -7.84 -0.55
C LYS A 134 48.01 -6.40 -0.71
N THR A 135 48.98 -6.09 0.14
CA THR A 135 49.95 -4.99 0.14
C THR A 135 50.56 -4.71 -1.22
#